data_AF-A0ABD7AES9-F1
#
_entry.id   AF-A0ABD7AES9-F1
#
_cell.length_a   1.000
_cell.length_b   1.000
_cell.length_c   1.000
_cell.angle_alpha   90.00
_cell.angle_beta   90.00
_cell.angle_gamma   90.00
#
_symmetry.space_group_name_H-M   'P 1'
#
loop_
_entity.id
_entity.type
_entity.pdbx_description
1 polymer ?
#
loop_
_entity_poly.entity_id
_entity_poly.type
_entity_poly.pdbx_seq_one_letter_code
_entity_poly.pdbx_strand_id
1 'polypeptide(L)'
;MRTDDVLKFSSLFKVNVCHDTEDNVWVAYCEDLGLSTEADSYEDLTERVWEIAPELYEMNGYKGNLKRLHLSFIQEQNFTDRMAL
;
A
#
# COMPACT_ATOMS: atom_id res chain seq x y z
N MET A 1 -4.05 13.67 -34.34
CA MET A 1 -3.56 12.46 -33.65
C MET A 1 -2.59 12.92 -32.56
N ARG A 2 -3.02 12.90 -31.29
CA ARG A 2 -2.10 13.03 -30.15
C ARG A 2 -1.82 11.61 -29.67
N THR A 3 -0.59 11.19 -29.87
CA THR A 3 -0.01 9.94 -29.39
C THR A 3 0.19 10.06 -27.88
N ASP A 4 -0.83 9.73 -27.09
CA ASP A 4 -0.67 9.55 -25.64
C ASP A 4 -1.40 8.29 -25.14
N ASP A 5 -1.66 7.33 -26.04
CA ASP A 5 -1.85 5.93 -25.69
C ASP A 5 -0.50 5.29 -25.33
N VAL A 6 0.29 5.94 -24.46
CA VAL A 6 1.22 5.19 -23.64
C VAL A 6 0.30 4.38 -22.75
N LEU A 7 0.17 3.09 -23.04
CA LEU A 7 -0.43 2.11 -22.15
C LEU A 7 0.20 2.37 -20.77
N LYS A 8 -0.52 3.11 -19.91
CA LYS A 8 -0.17 3.33 -18.51
C LYS A 8 -0.07 1.93 -17.95
N PHE A 9 1.17 1.43 -17.86
CA PHE A 9 1.49 0.19 -17.19
C PHE A 9 0.78 0.23 -15.84
N SER A 10 0.18 -0.88 -15.45
CA SER A 10 -0.33 -1.07 -14.09
C SER A 10 0.64 -0.41 -13.12
N SER A 11 0.23 0.70 -12.52
CA SER A 11 1.09 1.41 -11.58
C SER A 11 1.30 0.45 -10.42
N LEU A 12 2.55 0.00 -10.25
CA LEU A 12 2.94 -0.82 -9.11
C LEU A 12 3.07 0.13 -7.93
N PHE A 13 2.14 0.08 -7.01
CA PHE A 13 2.14 0.89 -5.81
C PHE A 13 2.95 0.18 -4.73
N LYS A 14 4.01 0.84 -4.25
CA LYS A 14 4.84 0.34 -3.17
C LYS A 14 4.18 0.67 -1.84
N VAL A 15 3.64 -0.34 -1.18
CA VAL A 15 3.08 -0.23 0.16
C VAL A 15 4.19 -0.60 1.13
N ASN A 16 4.77 0.40 1.78
CA ASN A 16 5.76 0.17 2.82
C ASN A 16 5.04 -0.27 4.08
N VAL A 17 5.57 -1.28 4.74
CA VAL A 17 5.02 -1.86 5.96
C VAL A 17 6.09 -1.90 7.03
N CYS A 18 5.79 -1.41 8.22
CA CYS A 18 6.63 -1.56 9.40
C CYS A 18 5.79 -2.02 10.59
N HIS A 19 6.46 -2.59 11.58
CA HIS A 19 5.86 -2.89 12.87
C HIS A 19 6.32 -1.82 13.85
N ASP A 20 5.39 -1.02 14.34
CA ASP A 20 5.64 -0.07 15.41
C ASP A 20 5.63 -0.84 16.74
N THR A 21 6.81 -1.00 17.33
CA THR A 21 6.97 -1.75 18.58
C THR A 21 6.58 -0.95 19.82
N GLU A 22 6.48 0.37 19.74
CA GLU A 22 6.08 1.22 20.87
C GLU A 22 4.56 1.10 21.10
N ASP A 23 3.79 1.15 20.02
CA ASP A 23 2.33 1.03 20.06
C ASP A 23 1.82 -0.40 19.78
N ASN A 24 2.72 -1.33 19.43
CA ASN A 24 2.44 -2.72 19.10
C ASN A 24 1.38 -2.86 17.98
N VAL A 25 1.59 -2.12 16.90
CA VAL A 25 0.72 -2.10 15.72
C VAL A 25 1.55 -2.24 14.44
N TRP A 26 0.94 -2.80 13.42
CA TRP A 26 1.45 -2.79 12.06
C TRP A 26 0.95 -1.55 11.34
N VAL A 27 1.85 -0.88 10.62
CA VAL A 27 1.54 0.35 9.87
C VAL A 27 1.86 0.13 8.40
N ALA A 28 0.95 0.56 7.52
CA ALA A 28 1.12 0.58 6.08
C ALA A 28 0.98 2.00 5.53
N TYR A 29 1.87 2.37 4.61
CA TYR A 29 1.72 3.61 3.84
C TYR A 29 2.19 3.46 2.39
N CYS A 30 1.54 4.19 1.48
CA CYS A 30 1.94 4.31 0.08
C CYS A 30 1.72 5.75 -0.40
N GLU A 31 2.81 6.48 -0.61
CA GLU A 31 2.77 7.89 -1.03
C GLU A 31 2.06 8.07 -2.38
N ASP A 32 2.36 7.21 -3.36
CA ASP A 32 1.79 7.28 -4.71
C ASP A 32 0.27 7.06 -4.74
N LEU A 33 -0.26 6.30 -3.78
CA LEU A 33 -1.70 6.03 -3.66
C LEU A 33 -2.39 6.97 -2.66
N GLY A 34 -1.62 7.65 -1.79
CA GLY A 34 -2.17 8.37 -0.64
C GLY A 34 -2.73 7.42 0.43
N LEU A 35 -2.22 6.19 0.50
CA LEU A 35 -2.67 5.17 1.46
C LEU A 35 -1.92 5.32 2.78
N SER A 36 -2.65 5.29 3.89
CA SER A 36 -2.11 5.18 5.24
C SER A 36 -3.13 4.47 6.13
N THR A 37 -2.72 3.40 6.81
CA THR A 37 -3.57 2.62 7.73
C THR A 37 -2.71 1.82 8.71
N GLU A 38 -3.34 1.32 9.77
CA GLU A 38 -2.72 0.50 10.81
C GLU A 38 -3.66 -0.64 11.25
N ALA A 39 -3.09 -1.69 11.84
CA ALA A 39 -3.82 -2.81 12.45
C ALA A 39 -2.98 -3.56 13.49
N ASP A 40 -3.61 -4.39 14.31
CA ASP A 40 -2.95 -5.15 15.38
C ASP A 40 -2.07 -6.31 14.85
N SER A 41 -2.34 -6.78 13.63
CA SER A 41 -1.58 -7.86 12.97
C SER A 41 -1.23 -7.51 11.53
N TYR A 42 -0.20 -8.18 10.98
CA TYR A 42 0.19 -8.00 9.59
C TYR A 42 -0.94 -8.45 8.64
N GLU A 43 -1.62 -9.54 8.99
CA GLU A 43 -2.77 -10.06 8.25
C GLU A 43 -3.90 -9.03 8.20
N ASP A 44 -4.34 -8.51 9.35
CA ASP A 44 -5.40 -7.50 9.42
C ASP A 44 -4.99 -6.21 8.70
N LEU A 45 -3.71 -5.83 8.77
CA LEU A 45 -3.17 -4.69 8.03
C LEU A 45 -3.32 -4.89 6.52
N THR A 46 -2.94 -6.06 6.00
CA THR A 46 -3.06 -6.36 4.57
C THR A 46 -4.51 -6.38 4.11
N GLU A 47 -5.43 -6.89 4.93
CA GLU A 47 -6.87 -6.84 4.64
C GLU A 47 -7.36 -5.40 4.53
N ARG A 48 -7.05 -4.55 5.52
CA ARG A 48 -7.42 -3.12 5.50
C ARG A 48 -6.82 -2.38 4.31
N VAL A 49 -5.58 -2.68 3.93
CA VAL A 49 -4.94 -2.12 2.73
C VAL A 49 -5.76 -2.46 1.47
N TRP A 50 -6.24 -3.70 1.34
CA TRP A 50 -7.06 -4.11 0.20
C TRP A 50 -8.47 -3.53 0.21
N GLU A 51 -9.03 -3.19 1.38
CA GLU A 51 -10.30 -2.50 1.49
C GLU A 51 -10.21 -1.05 1.00
N ILE A 52 -9.16 -0.31 1.39
CA ILE A 52 -9.04 1.13 1.10
C ILE A 52 -8.36 1.44 -0.24
N ALA A 53 -7.45 0.58 -0.73
CA ALA A 53 -6.69 0.85 -1.95
C ALA A 53 -7.55 1.05 -3.21
N PRO A 54 -8.65 0.30 -3.45
CA PRO A 54 -9.54 0.53 -4.58
C PRO A 54 -10.16 1.93 -4.60
N GLU A 55 -10.63 2.41 -3.45
CA GLU A 55 -11.26 3.74 -3.34
C GLU A 55 -10.25 4.84 -3.64
N LEU A 56 -9.04 4.75 -3.05
CA LEU A 56 -7.95 5.68 -3.30
C LEU A 56 -7.50 5.66 -4.78
N TYR A 57 -7.45 4.47 -5.38
CA TYR A 57 -7.12 4.31 -6.79
C TYR A 57 -8.14 5.01 -7.70
N GLU A 58 -9.43 4.92 -7.40
CA GLU A 58 -10.47 5.63 -8.14
C GLU A 58 -10.42 7.15 -7.91
N MET A 59 -10.20 7.59 -6.67
CA MET A 59 -10.05 9.01 -6.30
C MET A 59 -8.88 9.68 -7.03
N ASN A 60 -7.78 8.94 -7.24
CA ASN A 60 -6.61 9.41 -7.98
C ASN A 60 -6.80 9.40 -9.51
N GLY A 61 -7.99 9.07 -10.00
CA GLY A 61 -8.37 9.18 -11.41
C GLY A 61 -8.07 7.94 -12.26
N TYR A 62 -7.72 6.81 -11.65
CA TYR A 62 -7.45 5.55 -12.36
C TYR A 62 -8.74 4.75 -12.66
N LYS A 63 -9.78 5.42 -13.14
CA LYS A 63 -11.11 4.84 -13.34
C LYS A 63 -11.09 3.64 -14.31
N GLY A 64 -11.83 2.58 -13.97
CA GLY A 64 -12.33 1.59 -14.92
C GLY A 64 -11.57 0.26 -15.01
N ASN A 65 -10.50 0.02 -14.24
CA ASN A 65 -9.90 -1.31 -14.20
C ASN A 65 -9.10 -1.61 -12.92
N LEU A 66 -9.80 -2.02 -11.85
CA LEU A 66 -9.16 -2.52 -10.62
C LEU A 66 -8.20 -3.70 -10.87
N LYS A 67 -8.32 -4.44 -11.98
CA LYS A 67 -7.34 -5.49 -12.34
C LYS A 67 -5.96 -4.93 -12.69
N ARG A 68 -5.81 -3.60 -12.76
CA ARG A 68 -4.53 -2.91 -12.94
C ARG A 68 -3.93 -2.43 -11.62
N LEU A 69 -4.70 -2.42 -10.52
CA LEU A 69 -4.18 -2.12 -9.19
C LEU A 69 -3.24 -3.27 -8.78
N HIS A 70 -1.94 -2.97 -8.72
CA HIS A 70 -0.93 -3.89 -8.23
C HIS A 70 -0.25 -3.26 -7.04
N LEU A 71 -0.30 -3.95 -5.90
CA LEU A 71 0.34 -3.55 -4.66
C LEU A 71 1.58 -4.42 -4.44
N SER A 72 2.71 -3.79 -4.13
CA SER A 72 3.92 -4.45 -3.66
C SER A 72 4.11 -4.12 -2.19
N PHE A 73 3.90 -5.09 -1.32
CA PHE A 73 4.18 -4.94 0.10
C PHE A 73 5.68 -5.05 0.33
N ILE A 74 6.28 -3.99 0.87
CA ILE A 74 7.70 -3.90 1.20
C ILE A 74 7.75 -3.79 2.72
N GLN A 75 8.04 -4.91 3.37
CA GLN A 75 8.21 -4.90 4.82
C GLN A 75 9.63 -4.43 5.16
N GLU A 76 9.71 -3.30 5.85
CA GLU A 76 10.96 -2.79 6.40
C GLU A 76 11.11 -3.29 7.84
N GLN A 77 12.35 -3.65 8.19
CA GLN A 77 12.71 -4.10 9.53
C GLN A 77 14.01 -3.40 9.92
N ASN A 78 14.02 -2.74 11.07
CA ASN A 78 15.23 -2.18 11.68
C ASN A 78 15.72 -3.07 12.81
N PHE A 79 17.02 -2.95 13.08
CA PHE A 79 17.71 -3.75 14.09
C PHE A 79 17.09 -3.64 15.50
N THR A 80 16.56 -2.47 15.83
CA THR A 80 15.88 -2.20 17.11
C THR A 80 14.64 -3.07 17.29
N ASP A 81 13.83 -3.23 16.25
CA ASP A 81 12.57 -4.02 16.31
C ASP A 81 12.81 -5.52 16.27
N ARG A 82 13.94 -5.96 15.68
CA ARG A 82 14.36 -7.38 15.70
C ARG A 82 14.63 -7.91 17.11
N MET A 83 14.95 -7.04 18.06
CA MET A 83 15.23 -7.43 19.46
C MET A 83 13.96 -7.55 20.31
N ALA A 84 12.80 -7.12 19.80
CA ALA A 84 11.53 -7.10 20.53
C ALA A 84 10.56 -8.23 20.14
N LEU A 85 10.91 -9.08 19.16
CA LEU A 85 10.15 -10.25 18.71
C LEU A 85 10.58 -11.56 19.39
#